data_AF-K2E4C4-F1
#
_entry.id   AF-K2E4C4-F1
#
_cell.length_a   1.000
_cell.length_b   1.000
_cell.length_c   1.000
_cell.angle_alpha   90.00
_cell.angle_beta   90.00
_cell.angle_gamma   90.00
#
_symmetry.space_group_name_H-M   'P 1'
#
loop_
_entity.id
_entity.type
_entity.pdbx_description
1 polymer ?
#
loop_
_entity_poly.entity_id
_entity_poly.type
_entity_poly.pdbx_seq_one_letter_code
_entity_poly.pdbx_strand_id
1 'polypeptide(L)'
;MEAQTGRGVQILNAMSRVSWGAIWAGVFVAMFFQLLLGLLGLAIGLTVVDINQQIPVTGLSIGAGIWLLITTLIAVFAGAFTAGRLAGLSAKYDGLLHGVVTLAFLVILSLFLAVSGITGALTGAFGLTLRATQVPQVQQILPQGTAIQQQAQQAIQQQPTMTAAQAQRAEAIATQTAWWTFAIGLLALIAAMIGGYLGMQSRVSQIIRETA
;
A
#
# COMPACT_ATOMS: atom_id res chain seq x y z
N MET A 1 0.78 12.32 -54.43
CA MET A 1 -0.12 12.88 -53.38
C MET A 1 -0.26 11.95 -52.16
N GLU A 2 0.64 10.98 -51.94
CA GLU A 2 0.51 9.96 -50.88
C GLU A 2 1.29 10.26 -49.57
N ALA A 3 2.07 11.34 -49.51
CA ALA A 3 2.94 11.63 -48.35
C ALA A 3 2.26 12.39 -47.18
N GLN A 4 0.93 12.56 -47.21
CA GLN A 4 0.18 13.27 -46.15
C GLN A 4 -0.57 12.35 -45.18
N THR A 5 -0.81 11.09 -45.53
CA THR A 5 -1.57 10.15 -44.69
C THR A 5 -0.77 9.58 -43.51
N GLY A 6 0.56 9.54 -43.60
CA GLY A 6 1.44 9.05 -42.52
C GLY A 6 1.59 10.03 -41.34
N ARG A 7 1.46 11.34 -41.58
CA ARG A 7 1.58 12.35 -40.51
C ARG A 7 0.37 12.33 -39.58
N GLY A 8 -0.84 12.09 -40.09
CA GLY A 8 -2.07 12.03 -39.30
C GLY A 8 -2.08 10.95 -38.21
N VAL A 9 -1.46 9.81 -38.46
CA VAL A 9 -1.41 8.70 -37.48
C VAL A 9 -0.39 8.96 -36.36
N GLN A 10 0.67 9.72 -36.63
CA GLN A 10 1.69 10.05 -35.61
C GLN A 10 1.19 11.10 -34.59
N ILE A 11 0.35 12.04 -35.00
CA ILE A 11 -0.26 13.03 -34.09
C ILE A 11 -1.34 12.43 -33.19
N LEU A 12 -2.00 11.34 -33.62
CA LEU A 12 -2.98 10.63 -32.81
C LEU A 12 -2.33 9.73 -31.74
N ASN A 13 -1.14 9.18 -32.03
CA ASN A 13 -0.35 8.39 -31.08
C ASN A 13 0.51 9.22 -30.10
N ALA A 14 0.80 10.49 -30.41
CA ALA A 14 1.65 11.35 -29.59
C ALA A 14 0.96 11.92 -28.33
N MET A 15 -0.35 11.69 -28.14
CA MET A 15 -1.09 12.12 -26.95
C MET A 15 -1.48 10.92 -26.08
N SER A 16 -0.48 10.24 -25.50
CA SER A 16 -0.76 9.43 -24.32
C SER A 16 -1.32 10.34 -23.23
N ARG A 17 -2.62 10.26 -22.97
CA ARG A 17 -3.31 11.07 -21.94
C ARG A 17 -2.85 10.72 -20.51
N VAL A 18 -2.21 9.56 -20.32
CA VAL A 18 -1.82 9.05 -18.99
C VAL A 18 -0.36 8.60 -19.00
N SER A 19 0.44 9.17 -18.11
CA SER A 19 1.86 8.86 -17.97
C SER A 19 2.11 7.75 -16.94
N TRP A 20 2.05 6.48 -17.38
CA TRP A 20 2.24 5.33 -16.49
C TRP A 20 3.56 5.32 -15.72
N GLY A 21 4.65 5.78 -16.33
CA GLY A 21 5.94 5.90 -15.65
C GLY A 21 5.92 6.89 -14.48
N ALA A 22 5.14 7.97 -14.59
CA ALA A 22 5.00 8.96 -13.51
C ALA A 22 4.19 8.40 -12.34
N ILE A 23 3.13 7.62 -12.63
CA ILE A 23 2.32 6.95 -11.61
C ILE A 23 3.19 5.96 -10.82
N TRP A 24 3.99 5.13 -11.49
CA TRP A 24 4.92 4.20 -10.83
C TRP A 24 5.93 4.92 -9.94
N ALA A 25 6.56 5.97 -10.45
CA ALA A 25 7.51 6.77 -9.67
C ALA A 25 6.83 7.37 -8.42
N GLY A 26 5.61 7.90 -8.56
CA GLY A 26 4.81 8.40 -7.44
C GLY A 26 4.48 7.33 -6.41
N VAL A 27 4.08 6.13 -6.84
CA VAL A 27 3.81 5.01 -5.93
C VAL A 27 5.05 4.60 -5.15
N PHE A 28 6.21 4.50 -5.79
CA PHE A 28 7.46 4.17 -5.08
C PHE A 28 7.84 5.22 -4.05
N VAL A 29 7.66 6.51 -4.37
CA VAL A 29 7.88 7.60 -3.40
C VAL A 29 6.90 7.50 -2.23
N ALA A 30 5.60 7.26 -2.49
CA ALA A 30 4.63 7.05 -1.43
C ALA A 30 5.01 5.87 -0.53
N MET A 31 5.39 4.73 -1.12
CA MET A 31 5.81 3.55 -0.36
C MET A 31 7.07 3.81 0.47
N PHE A 32 8.05 4.56 -0.06
CA PHE A 32 9.25 4.94 0.69
C PHE A 32 8.89 5.75 1.95
N PHE A 33 8.08 6.80 1.81
CA PHE A 33 7.65 7.61 2.95
C PHE A 33 6.77 6.81 3.92
N GLN A 34 5.89 5.95 3.41
CA GLN A 34 5.05 5.06 4.23
C GLN A 34 5.91 4.15 5.11
N LEU A 35 6.95 3.53 4.54
CA LEU A 35 7.88 2.66 5.27
C LEU A 35 8.72 3.44 6.28
N LEU A 36 9.29 4.57 5.86
CA LEU A 36 10.16 5.39 6.71
C LEU A 36 9.42 5.94 7.93
N LEU A 37 8.25 6.55 7.72
CA LEU A 37 7.42 7.08 8.81
C LEU A 37 6.73 5.96 9.61
N GLY A 38 6.44 4.83 8.97
CA GLY A 38 5.94 3.63 9.65
C GLY A 38 6.96 3.05 10.63
N LEU A 39 8.23 2.95 10.23
CA LEU A 39 9.33 2.53 11.10
C LEU A 39 9.55 3.53 12.24
N LEU A 40 9.45 4.83 11.97
CA LEU A 40 9.51 5.85 13.01
C LEU A 40 8.37 5.70 14.03
N GLY A 41 7.14 5.51 13.55
CA GLY A 41 5.98 5.27 14.42
C GLY A 41 6.11 4.00 15.25
N LEU A 42 6.66 2.94 14.66
CA LEU A 42 6.93 1.70 15.35
C LEU A 42 8.00 1.89 16.44
N ALA A 43 9.10 2.60 16.14
CA ALA A 43 10.12 2.92 17.13
C ALA A 43 9.53 3.72 18.30
N ILE A 44 8.73 4.76 18.02
CA ILE A 44 8.05 5.55 19.05
C ILE A 44 7.07 4.66 19.84
N GLY A 45 6.26 3.85 19.17
CA GLY A 45 5.29 2.97 19.82
C GLY A 45 5.95 1.97 20.77
N LEU A 46 7.08 1.39 20.38
CA LEU A 46 7.83 0.45 21.21
C LEU A 46 8.46 1.14 22.44
N THR A 47 8.80 2.42 22.38
CA THR A 47 9.34 3.16 23.54
C THR A 47 8.28 3.49 24.60
N VAL A 48 7.00 3.52 24.23
CA VAL A 48 5.90 3.85 25.16
C VAL A 48 5.41 2.60 25.90
N VAL A 49 5.62 1.41 25.35
CA VAL A 49 5.17 0.16 25.97
C VAL A 49 6.14 -0.24 27.09
N ASP A 50 5.75 0.02 28.32
CA ASP A 50 6.37 -0.57 29.52
C ASP A 50 5.65 -1.88 29.87
N ILE A 51 6.38 -3.00 29.84
CA ILE A 51 5.84 -4.34 30.10
C ILE A 51 5.33 -4.47 31.55
N ASN A 52 5.81 -3.60 32.46
CA ASN A 52 5.44 -3.64 33.87
C ASN A 52 4.26 -2.74 34.23
N GLN A 53 3.76 -1.91 33.30
CA GLN A 53 2.64 -0.99 33.54
C GLN A 53 1.40 -1.38 32.73
N GLN A 54 0.25 -1.32 33.39
CA GLN A 54 -1.05 -1.52 32.73
C GLN A 54 -1.46 -0.24 32.00
N ILE A 55 -0.97 -0.06 30.78
CA ILE A 55 -1.39 1.04 29.90
C ILE A 55 -2.75 0.68 29.26
N PRO A 56 -3.78 1.55 29.36
CA PRO A 56 -5.05 1.31 28.69
C PRO A 56 -4.88 1.14 27.17
N VAL A 57 -5.30 -0.01 26.64
CA VAL A 57 -5.18 -0.36 25.20
C VAL A 57 -5.82 0.70 24.30
N THR A 58 -6.89 1.34 24.76
CA THR A 58 -7.62 2.39 24.03
C THR A 58 -6.78 3.64 23.78
N GLY A 59 -5.89 4.02 24.71
CA GLY A 59 -5.02 5.19 24.53
C GLY A 59 -3.92 4.92 23.49
N LEU A 60 -3.38 3.70 23.50
CA LEU A 60 -2.37 3.25 22.55
C LEU A 60 -2.93 3.17 21.13
N SER A 61 -4.15 2.66 20.96
CA SER A 61 -4.79 2.53 19.64
C SER A 61 -5.14 3.88 19.01
N ILE A 62 -5.58 4.86 19.80
CA ILE A 62 -5.86 6.23 19.30
C ILE A 62 -4.57 6.90 18.83
N GLY A 63 -3.49 6.82 19.62
CA GLY A 63 -2.19 7.37 19.24
C GLY A 63 -1.65 6.74 17.94
N ALA A 64 -1.73 5.41 17.83
CA ALA A 64 -1.37 4.69 16.62
C ALA A 64 -2.24 5.11 15.41
N GLY A 65 -3.54 5.29 15.60
CA GLY A 65 -4.47 5.74 14.56
C GLY A 65 -4.14 7.14 14.03
N ILE A 66 -3.83 8.09 14.92
CA ILE A 66 -3.43 9.45 14.55
C ILE A 66 -2.10 9.43 13.78
N TRP A 67 -1.11 8.67 14.27
CA TRP A 67 0.18 8.55 13.59
C TRP A 67 0.03 7.94 12.20
N LEU A 68 -0.81 6.90 12.06
CA LEU A 68 -1.11 6.25 10.80
C LEU A 68 -1.77 7.23 9.82
N LEU A 69 -2.71 8.05 10.30
CA LEU A 69 -3.33 9.11 9.49
C LEU A 69 -2.27 10.08 8.97
N ILE A 70 -1.44 10.65 9.86
CA ILE A 70 -0.39 11.62 9.47
C ILE A 70 0.58 11.00 8.45
N THR A 71 1.04 9.78 8.73
CA THR A 71 1.93 9.02 7.84
C THR A 71 1.33 8.85 6.45
N THR A 72 0.08 8.41 6.39
CA THR A 72 -0.64 8.16 5.13
C THR A 72 -0.81 9.45 4.33
N LEU A 73 -1.17 10.57 4.98
CA LEU A 73 -1.33 11.85 4.30
C LEU A 73 -0.02 12.35 3.70
N ILE A 74 1.08 12.28 4.44
CA ILE A 74 2.40 12.71 3.95
C ILE A 74 2.86 11.82 2.78
N ALA A 75 2.75 10.51 2.93
CA ALA A 75 3.16 9.55 1.91
C ALA A 75 2.37 9.72 0.60
N VAL A 76 1.04 9.76 0.69
CA VAL A 76 0.16 9.94 -0.46
C VAL A 76 0.39 11.29 -1.14
N PHE A 77 0.53 12.37 -0.37
CA PHE A 77 0.83 13.69 -0.90
C PHE A 77 2.15 13.69 -1.69
N ALA A 78 3.23 13.16 -1.10
CA ALA A 78 4.55 13.13 -1.74
C ALA A 78 4.56 12.28 -3.02
N GLY A 79 3.89 11.13 -3.00
CA GLY A 79 3.75 10.27 -4.17
C GLY A 79 2.93 10.92 -5.29
N ALA A 80 1.76 11.48 -4.95
CA ALA A 80 0.91 12.17 -5.92
C ALA A 80 1.58 13.42 -6.49
N PHE A 81 2.32 14.18 -5.67
CA PHE A 81 3.15 15.30 -6.11
C PHE A 81 4.20 14.85 -7.13
N THR A 82 4.91 13.77 -6.83
CA THR A 82 5.92 13.22 -7.74
C THR A 82 5.29 12.76 -9.06
N ALA A 83 4.13 12.09 -9.01
CA ALA A 83 3.41 11.68 -10.21
C ALA A 83 2.95 12.88 -11.05
N GLY A 84 2.34 13.90 -10.45
CA GLY A 84 1.96 15.13 -11.15
C GLY A 84 3.15 15.86 -11.76
N ARG A 85 4.30 15.82 -11.08
CA ARG A 85 5.55 16.47 -11.52
C ARG A 85 6.21 15.80 -12.71
N LEU A 86 6.20 14.47 -12.75
CA LEU A 86 6.79 13.67 -13.81
C LEU A 86 5.86 13.45 -14.99
N ALA A 87 4.55 13.69 -14.83
CA ALA A 87 3.58 13.57 -15.90
C ALA A 87 3.80 14.57 -17.04
N GLY A 88 4.40 15.73 -16.76
CA GLY A 88 4.76 16.73 -17.78
C GLY A 88 3.57 17.37 -18.50
N LEU A 89 2.38 17.34 -17.88
CA LEU A 89 1.11 17.76 -18.47
C LEU A 89 0.88 19.26 -18.31
N SER A 90 0.24 19.86 -19.32
CA SER A 90 0.02 21.31 -19.39
C SER A 90 -1.28 21.77 -18.74
N ALA A 91 -2.25 20.87 -18.51
CA ALA A 91 -3.56 21.21 -17.95
C ALA A 91 -3.67 20.85 -16.46
N LYS A 92 -4.22 21.79 -15.67
CA LYS A 92 -4.43 21.66 -14.22
C LYS A 92 -5.22 20.42 -13.81
N TYR A 93 -6.23 20.06 -14.61
CA TYR A 93 -7.07 18.89 -14.37
C TYR A 93 -6.31 17.57 -14.54
N ASP A 94 -5.28 17.55 -15.38
CA ASP A 94 -4.50 16.33 -15.61
C ASP A 94 -3.64 15.96 -14.39
N GLY A 95 -3.10 16.97 -13.68
CA GLY A 95 -2.34 16.76 -12.44
C GLY A 95 -3.22 16.19 -11.31
N LEU A 96 -4.44 16.69 -11.16
CA LEU A 96 -5.44 16.16 -10.22
C LEU A 96 -5.74 14.67 -10.51
N LEU A 97 -6.00 14.34 -11.77
CA LEU A 97 -6.29 12.97 -12.18
C LEU A 97 -5.10 12.04 -11.96
N HIS A 98 -3.86 12.49 -12.22
CA HIS A 98 -2.67 11.69 -11.93
C HIS A 98 -2.51 11.42 -10.43
N GLY A 99 -2.83 12.39 -9.57
CA GLY A 99 -2.87 12.19 -8.12
C GLY A 99 -3.89 11.13 -7.71
N VAL A 100 -5.13 11.23 -8.21
CA VAL A 100 -6.20 10.26 -7.92
C VAL A 100 -5.84 8.85 -8.42
N VAL A 101 -5.32 8.73 -9.64
CA VAL A 101 -4.91 7.44 -10.21
C VAL A 101 -3.74 6.85 -9.43
N THR A 102 -2.78 7.67 -8.99
CA THR A 102 -1.65 7.23 -8.16
C THR A 102 -2.14 6.69 -6.82
N LEU A 103 -3.09 7.35 -6.17
CA LEU A 103 -3.70 6.85 -4.94
C LEU A 103 -4.45 5.54 -5.17
N ALA A 104 -5.29 5.46 -6.20
CA ALA A 104 -6.04 4.25 -6.52
C ALA A 104 -5.09 3.06 -6.76
N PHE A 105 -4.02 3.30 -7.52
CA PHE A 105 -3.02 2.27 -7.81
C PHE A 105 -2.23 1.86 -6.56
N LEU A 106 -1.85 2.82 -5.70
CA LEU A 106 -1.21 2.56 -4.42
C LEU A 106 -2.08 1.68 -3.52
N VAL A 107 -3.39 1.95 -3.43
CA VAL A 107 -4.32 1.17 -2.60
C VAL A 107 -4.45 -0.26 -3.13
N ILE A 108 -4.68 -0.43 -4.44
CA ILE A 108 -4.79 -1.74 -5.07
C ILE A 108 -3.50 -2.55 -4.89
N LEU A 109 -2.35 -1.92 -5.10
CA LEU A 109 -1.05 -2.55 -4.94
C LEU A 109 -0.81 -2.93 -3.47
N SER A 110 -1.12 -2.04 -2.54
CA SER A 110 -0.95 -2.30 -1.10
C SER A 110 -1.85 -3.45 -0.63
N LEU A 111 -3.09 -3.52 -1.13
CA LEU A 111 -4.00 -4.63 -0.83
C LEU A 111 -3.47 -5.95 -1.41
N PHE A 112 -2.99 -5.93 -2.66
CA PHE A 112 -2.39 -7.10 -3.29
C PHE A 112 -1.17 -7.61 -2.52
N LEU A 113 -0.27 -6.71 -2.10
CA LEU A 113 0.91 -7.03 -1.31
C LEU A 113 0.56 -7.48 0.11
N ALA A 114 -0.47 -6.92 0.74
CA ALA A 114 -0.94 -7.36 2.05
C ALA A 114 -1.47 -8.79 1.99
N VAL A 115 -2.35 -9.09 1.03
CA VAL A 115 -2.90 -10.45 0.84
C VAL A 115 -1.77 -11.44 0.51
N SER A 116 -0.90 -11.07 -0.44
CA SER A 116 0.18 -11.94 -0.90
C SER A 116 1.29 -12.11 0.16
N GLY A 117 1.59 -11.08 0.94
CA GLY A 117 2.57 -11.11 2.03
C GLY A 117 2.12 -12.03 3.17
N ILE A 118 0.84 -11.96 3.55
CA ILE A 118 0.25 -12.85 4.56
C ILE A 118 0.30 -14.30 4.07
N THR A 119 -0.19 -14.57 2.85
CA THR A 119 -0.18 -15.93 2.29
C THR A 119 1.25 -16.46 2.09
N GLY A 120 2.18 -15.63 1.62
CA GLY A 120 3.57 -15.99 1.39
C GLY A 120 4.34 -16.29 2.69
N ALA A 121 4.12 -15.50 3.75
CA ALA A 121 4.73 -15.77 5.06
C ALA A 121 4.24 -17.09 5.66
N LEU A 122 2.92 -17.35 5.59
CA LEU A 122 2.32 -18.58 6.09
C LEU A 122 2.78 -19.82 5.30
N THR A 123 2.75 -19.76 3.97
CA THR A 123 3.15 -20.88 3.10
C THR A 123 4.65 -21.11 3.07
N GLY A 124 5.47 -20.04 3.15
CA GLY A 124 6.93 -20.12 3.19
C GLY A 124 7.43 -20.74 4.50
N ALA A 125 6.93 -20.29 5.65
CA ALA A 125 7.29 -20.86 6.95
C ALA A 125 6.86 -22.33 7.07
N PHE A 126 5.65 -22.65 6.60
CA PHE A 126 5.11 -24.01 6.60
C PHE A 126 5.84 -24.93 5.61
N GLY A 127 6.15 -24.45 4.41
CA GLY A 127 6.87 -25.20 3.39
C GLY A 127 8.33 -25.52 3.78
N LEU A 128 9.02 -24.60 4.47
CA LEU A 128 10.35 -24.85 5.00
C LEU A 128 10.34 -25.92 6.10
N THR A 129 9.33 -25.87 6.98
CA THR A 129 9.14 -26.87 8.05
C THR A 129 8.83 -28.25 7.45
N LEU A 130 7.94 -28.32 6.45
CA LEU A 130 7.62 -29.58 5.77
C LEU A 130 8.78 -30.15 4.95
N ARG A 131 9.55 -29.31 4.25
CA ARG A 131 10.73 -29.77 3.49
C ARG A 131 11.83 -30.32 4.38
N ALA A 132 11.99 -29.77 5.58
CA ALA A 132 12.89 -30.32 6.60
C ALA A 132 12.47 -31.73 7.05
N THR A 133 11.18 -32.07 6.99
CA THR A 133 10.64 -33.40 7.34
C THR A 133 10.61 -34.42 6.19
N GLN A 134 10.87 -33.98 4.95
CA GLN A 134 10.82 -34.84 3.74
C GLN A 134 12.20 -35.30 3.24
N VAL A 135 13.29 -34.92 3.92
CA VAL A 135 14.62 -35.48 3.64
C VAL A 135 14.60 -36.96 4.08
N PRO A 136 14.79 -37.94 3.17
CA PRO A 136 14.63 -39.38 3.49
C PRO A 136 15.57 -39.87 4.59
N GLN A 137 16.71 -39.20 4.78
CA GLN A 137 17.66 -39.49 5.86
C GLN A 137 17.15 -39.10 7.25
N VAL A 138 16.13 -38.26 7.39
CA VAL A 138 15.56 -37.85 8.70
C VAL A 138 14.40 -38.77 9.14
N GLN A 139 13.69 -39.39 8.20
CA GLN A 139 12.54 -40.26 8.47
C GLN A 139 12.90 -41.60 9.13
N GLN A 140 14.15 -42.07 8.95
CA GLN A 140 14.62 -43.30 9.60
C GLN A 140 15.06 -43.10 11.05
N ILE A 141 15.26 -41.85 11.48
CA ILE A 141 15.78 -41.54 12.82
C ILE A 141 14.66 -41.02 13.75
N LEU A 142 13.51 -40.59 13.22
CA LEU A 142 12.39 -40.08 14.03
C LEU A 142 11.04 -40.67 13.59
N PRO A 143 10.45 -41.61 14.37
CA PRO A 143 9.06 -42.09 14.20
C PRO A 143 7.98 -40.99 14.28
N GLN A 144 8.34 -39.74 14.61
CA GLN A 144 7.43 -38.62 14.85
C GLN A 144 7.08 -37.79 13.61
N GLY A 145 7.69 -38.07 12.44
CA GLY A 145 7.43 -37.30 11.21
C GLY A 145 5.97 -37.36 10.73
N THR A 146 5.26 -38.46 10.98
CA THR A 146 3.84 -38.63 10.63
C THR A 146 2.90 -37.87 11.57
N ALA A 147 3.30 -37.65 12.83
CA ALA A 147 2.52 -36.87 13.80
C ALA A 147 2.47 -35.38 13.43
N ILE A 148 3.59 -34.83 12.92
CA ILE A 148 3.66 -33.44 12.45
C ILE A 148 2.74 -33.23 11.23
N GLN A 149 2.60 -34.24 10.36
CA GLN A 149 1.70 -34.19 9.20
C GLN A 149 0.21 -34.19 9.60
N GLN A 150 -0.16 -34.96 10.63
CA GLN A 150 -1.52 -34.96 11.17
C GLN A 150 -1.82 -33.66 11.93
N GLN A 151 -0.86 -33.14 12.69
CA GLN A 151 -1.00 -31.87 13.42
C GLN A 151 -1.09 -30.67 12.46
N ALA A 152 -0.40 -30.73 11.32
CA ALA A 152 -0.52 -29.77 10.24
C ALA A 152 -1.91 -29.79 9.57
N GLN A 153 -2.52 -30.96 9.37
CA GLN A 153 -3.90 -31.08 8.89
C GLN A 153 -4.93 -30.59 9.92
N GLN A 154 -4.67 -30.82 11.22
CA GLN A 154 -5.51 -30.29 12.29
C GLN A 154 -5.40 -28.76 12.41
N ALA A 155 -4.24 -28.16 12.20
CA ALA A 155 -4.08 -26.71 12.19
C ALA A 155 -4.83 -26.02 11.03
N ILE A 156 -5.00 -26.71 9.88
CA ILE A 156 -5.81 -26.22 8.75
C ILE A 156 -7.31 -26.43 9.00
N GLN A 157 -7.70 -27.46 9.77
CA GLN A 157 -9.11 -27.70 10.17
C GLN A 157 -9.54 -26.87 11.40
N GLN A 158 -8.60 -26.38 12.21
CA GLN A 158 -8.82 -25.40 13.28
C GLN A 158 -9.00 -23.97 12.74
N GLN A 159 -9.57 -23.82 11.53
CA GLN A 159 -10.26 -22.59 11.16
C GLN A 159 -11.23 -22.30 12.30
N PRO A 160 -11.03 -21.26 13.11
CA PRO A 160 -11.76 -21.13 14.35
C PRO A 160 -13.23 -20.95 13.98
N THR A 161 -14.08 -21.90 14.37
CA THR A 161 -15.53 -21.68 14.42
C THR A 161 -15.70 -20.51 15.38
N MET A 162 -15.82 -19.29 14.83
CA MET A 162 -15.87 -18.08 15.63
C MET A 162 -16.98 -18.26 16.65
N THR A 163 -16.63 -18.30 17.94
CA THR A 163 -17.63 -18.33 18.99
C THR A 163 -18.52 -17.10 18.83
N ALA A 164 -19.81 -17.18 19.14
CA ALA A 164 -20.73 -16.05 18.97
C ALA A 164 -20.23 -14.75 19.66
N ALA A 165 -19.50 -14.88 20.77
CA ALA A 165 -18.85 -13.77 21.47
C ALA A 165 -17.65 -13.18 20.73
N GLN A 166 -16.85 -14.00 20.02
CA GLN A 166 -15.75 -13.52 19.17
C GLN A 166 -16.28 -12.89 17.87
N ALA A 167 -17.37 -13.42 17.30
CA ALA A 167 -18.05 -12.81 16.15
C ALA A 167 -18.57 -11.40 16.49
N GLN A 168 -19.27 -11.24 17.62
CA GLN A 168 -19.76 -9.92 18.08
C GLN A 168 -18.63 -8.90 18.33
N ARG A 169 -17.51 -9.35 18.91
CA ARG A 169 -16.34 -8.47 19.10
C ARG A 169 -15.65 -8.13 17.79
N ALA A 170 -15.54 -9.08 16.88
CA ALA A 170 -14.97 -8.87 15.55
C ALA A 170 -15.81 -7.88 14.73
N GLU A 171 -17.15 -7.97 14.79
CA GLU A 171 -18.07 -7.05 14.14
C GLU A 171 -17.96 -5.62 14.69
N ALA A 172 -17.85 -5.46 16.02
CA ALA A 172 -17.69 -4.15 16.65
C ALA A 172 -16.37 -3.48 16.24
N ILE A 173 -15.27 -4.23 16.24
CA ILE A 173 -13.96 -3.75 15.82
C ILE A 173 -13.96 -3.45 14.31
N ALA A 174 -14.58 -4.31 13.49
CA ALA A 174 -14.69 -4.13 12.05
C ALA A 174 -15.48 -2.87 11.70
N THR A 175 -16.60 -2.62 12.37
CA THR A 175 -17.44 -1.43 12.14
C THR A 175 -16.68 -0.15 12.49
N GLN A 176 -16.02 -0.11 13.64
CA GLN A 176 -15.21 1.04 14.03
C GLN A 176 -14.06 1.29 13.05
N THR A 177 -13.37 0.23 12.64
CA THR A 177 -12.24 0.32 11.69
C THR A 177 -12.71 0.75 10.30
N ALA A 178 -13.90 0.35 9.86
CA ALA A 178 -14.45 0.69 8.56
C ALA A 178 -14.67 2.20 8.41
N TRP A 179 -15.32 2.85 9.39
CA TRP A 179 -15.54 4.30 9.35
C TRP A 179 -14.23 5.09 9.41
N TRP A 180 -13.29 4.67 10.25
CA TRP A 180 -11.97 5.29 10.32
C TRP A 180 -11.20 5.17 9.00
N THR A 181 -11.17 3.98 8.41
CA THR A 181 -10.50 3.73 7.14
C THR A 181 -11.14 4.55 6.01
N PHE A 182 -12.47 4.64 5.99
CA PHE A 182 -13.19 5.48 5.04
C PHE A 182 -12.82 6.96 5.20
N ALA A 183 -12.82 7.49 6.42
CA ALA A 183 -12.45 8.88 6.70
C ALA A 183 -10.99 9.18 6.31
N ILE A 184 -10.06 8.31 6.66
CA ILE A 184 -8.65 8.40 6.25
C ILE A 184 -8.53 8.35 4.74
N GLY A 185 -9.27 7.47 4.07
CA GLY A 185 -9.30 7.35 2.62
C GLY A 185 -9.76 8.63 1.91
N LEU A 186 -10.78 9.30 2.44
CA LEU A 186 -11.24 10.60 1.91
C LEU A 186 -10.19 11.69 2.11
N LEU A 187 -9.55 11.76 3.27
CA LEU A 187 -8.48 12.73 3.53
C LEU A 187 -7.26 12.46 2.64
N ALA A 188 -6.89 11.19 2.45
CA ALA A 188 -5.84 10.78 1.54
C ALA A 188 -6.17 11.14 0.09
N LEU A 189 -7.43 11.01 -0.33
CA LEU A 189 -7.87 11.44 -1.66
C LEU A 189 -7.68 12.95 -1.85
N ILE A 190 -8.05 13.76 -0.87
CA ILE A 190 -7.82 15.21 -0.90
C ILE A 190 -6.33 15.51 -0.98
N ALA A 191 -5.51 14.85 -0.14
CA ALA A 191 -4.06 15.01 -0.17
C ALA A 191 -3.46 14.61 -1.53
N ALA A 192 -3.93 13.53 -2.15
CA ALA A 192 -3.51 13.08 -3.47
C ALA A 192 -3.86 14.10 -4.55
N MET A 193 -5.09 14.63 -4.53
CA MET A 193 -5.53 15.68 -5.45
C MET A 193 -4.65 16.93 -5.34
N ILE A 194 -4.42 17.41 -4.12
CA ILE A 194 -3.58 18.59 -3.88
C ILE A 194 -2.14 18.31 -4.31
N GLY A 195 -1.56 17.16 -3.95
CA GLY A 195 -0.22 16.76 -4.35
C GLY A 195 -0.08 16.74 -5.87
N GLY A 196 -0.95 16.02 -6.57
CA GLY A 196 -0.95 15.94 -8.03
C GLY A 196 -1.12 17.29 -8.72
N TYR A 197 -1.98 18.16 -8.17
CA TYR A 197 -2.17 19.52 -8.66
C TYR A 197 -0.90 20.38 -8.50
N LEU A 198 -0.29 20.36 -7.31
CA LEU A 198 0.91 21.15 -6.99
C LEU A 198 2.17 20.62 -7.70
N GLY A 199 2.22 19.33 -8.03
CA GLY A 199 3.32 18.73 -8.77
C GLY A 199 3.45 19.24 -10.20
N MET A 200 2.35 19.71 -10.81
CA MET A 200 2.33 20.14 -12.20
C MET A 200 3.33 21.28 -12.48
N GLN A 201 4.28 21.05 -13.39
CA GLN A 201 5.07 22.14 -13.96
C GLN A 201 4.45 22.62 -15.28
N SER A 202 3.91 23.83 -15.27
CA SER A 202 3.48 24.52 -16.48
C SER A 202 4.71 24.88 -17.34
N ARG A 203 4.89 24.20 -18.48
CA ARG A 203 5.89 24.55 -19.51
C ARG A 203 5.69 25.93 -20.17
N VAL A 204 4.73 26.71 -19.71
CA VAL A 204 4.42 28.05 -20.24
C VAL A 204 5.56 29.05 -19.98
N SER A 205 6.35 28.86 -18.91
CA SER A 205 7.45 29.78 -18.59
C SER A 205 8.71 29.59 -19.44
N GLN A 206 8.87 28.45 -20.13
CA GLN A 206 10.02 28.24 -21.01
C GLN A 206 9.82 28.89 -22.38
N ILE A 207 8.62 28.84 -22.94
CA ILE A 207 8.33 29.43 -24.26
C ILE A 207 8.44 30.97 -24.22
N ILE A 208 8.06 31.61 -23.10
CA ILE A 208 8.21 33.07 -22.94
C ILE A 208 9.68 33.49 -22.78
N ARG A 209 10.56 32.62 -22.28
CA ARG A 209 12.01 32.91 -22.15
C ARG A 209 12.79 32.68 -23.44
N GLU A 210 12.26 31.88 -24.36
CA GLU A 210 12.89 31.64 -25.67
C GLU A 210 12.41 32.64 -26.74
N THR A 211 11.38 33.44 -26.45
CA THR A 211 10.79 34.41 -27.39
C THR A 211 10.99 35.88 -26.99
N ALA A 212 11.72 36.16 -25.91
CA ALA A 212 12.10 37.50 -25.43
C ALA A 212 13.61 37.71 -25.51
#